data_AF-A0A838Q7Y2-F1
#
_entry.id   AF-A0A838Q7Y2-F1
#
_cell.length_a   1.000
_cell.length_b   1.000
_cell.length_c   1.000
_cell.angle_alpha   90.00
_cell.angle_beta   90.00
_cell.angle_gamma   90.00
#
_symmetry.space_group_name_H-M   'P 1'
#
loop_
_entity.id
_entity.type
_entity.pdbx_description
1 polymer ?
#
loop_
_entity_poly.entity_id
_entity_poly.type
_entity_poly.pdbx_seq_one_letter_code
_entity_poly.pdbx_strand_id
1 'polypeptide(L)'
;MLTERRRTSALDRVNRPPSAGFTFLWEWIRSVVVALALFFVIRSFFVEAFKIPTGSMEGTLLVGDFLLVNKLVYGAEIPFTGVKLPALRTPARGDVVVFQWPVDKSKNFVKRIVGLPGDTLEMRQGGLVRNGRPQRESYVSHTAPGSDVSDEEFNWQLDYLLSSSAPHKATPLSSVQVASLEASPRYHPSRNNWGPLIVPEGNYFVLGDNRDNSLDSRYWGFVADSLVRGQPLVVYYSYDPDGAVKLDWLTRVRWKRFGEMIQ
;
A
#
# COMPACT_ATOMS: atom_id res chain seq x y z
N MET A 1 -17.90 -75.72 -27.77
CA MET A 1 -18.59 -74.71 -28.62
C MET A 1 -19.24 -73.68 -27.71
N LEU A 2 -18.65 -72.47 -27.61
CA LEU A 2 -19.30 -71.35 -26.91
C LEU A 2 -20.49 -70.89 -27.75
N THR A 3 -21.70 -70.94 -27.20
CA THR A 3 -22.93 -70.53 -27.87
C THR A 3 -22.81 -69.08 -28.34
N GLU A 4 -23.23 -68.76 -29.58
CA GLU A 4 -23.15 -67.39 -30.14
C GLU A 4 -23.68 -66.32 -29.19
N ARG A 5 -24.75 -66.62 -28.44
CA ARG A 5 -25.32 -65.72 -27.42
C ARG A 5 -24.35 -65.32 -26.31
N ARG A 6 -23.42 -66.21 -25.89
CA ARG A 6 -22.38 -65.87 -24.90
C ARG A 6 -21.30 -64.98 -25.50
N ARG A 7 -21.04 -65.11 -26.80
CA ARG A 7 -20.04 -64.31 -27.52
C ARG A 7 -20.55 -62.90 -27.77
N THR A 8 -21.81 -62.74 -28.17
CA THR A 8 -22.45 -61.41 -28.35
C THR A 8 -22.62 -60.67 -27.02
N SER A 9 -23.03 -61.37 -25.96
CA SER A 9 -23.14 -60.78 -24.62
C SER A 9 -21.79 -60.32 -24.06
N ALA A 10 -20.70 -61.02 -24.40
CA ALA A 10 -19.35 -60.63 -24.01
C ALA A 10 -18.86 -59.41 -24.80
N LEU A 11 -19.17 -59.34 -26.10
CA LEU A 11 -18.85 -58.18 -26.95
C LEU A 11 -19.61 -56.92 -26.51
N ASP A 12 -20.89 -57.03 -26.15
CA ASP A 12 -21.69 -55.90 -25.64
C ASP A 12 -21.18 -55.35 -24.30
N ARG A 13 -20.57 -56.18 -23.45
CA ARG A 13 -19.95 -55.70 -22.21
C ARG A 13 -18.66 -54.93 -22.45
N VAL A 14 -17.90 -55.32 -23.48
CA VAL A 14 -16.63 -54.65 -23.86
C VAL A 14 -16.89 -53.35 -24.63
N ASN A 15 -17.96 -53.30 -25.43
CA ASN A 15 -18.34 -52.13 -26.23
C ASN A 15 -19.31 -51.16 -25.55
N ARG A 16 -19.60 -51.32 -24.25
CA ARG A 16 -20.35 -50.29 -23.53
C ARG A 16 -19.48 -49.04 -23.43
N PRO A 17 -19.89 -47.90 -24.03
CA PRO A 17 -19.15 -46.67 -23.84
C PRO A 17 -19.12 -46.40 -22.34
N PRO A 18 -17.97 -45.98 -21.77
CA PRO A 18 -17.94 -45.53 -20.39
C PRO A 18 -19.03 -44.48 -20.22
N SER A 19 -19.81 -44.55 -19.14
CA SER A 19 -20.89 -43.60 -18.86
C SER A 19 -20.29 -42.20 -18.66
N ALA A 20 -20.06 -41.50 -19.77
CA ALA A 20 -19.16 -40.36 -19.86
C ALA A 20 -19.78 -39.02 -19.42
N GLY A 21 -21.00 -39.03 -18.89
CA GLY A 21 -21.72 -37.80 -18.51
C GLY A 21 -21.56 -37.41 -17.05
N PHE A 22 -21.85 -38.34 -16.13
CA PHE A 22 -22.02 -38.00 -14.71
C PHE A 22 -20.70 -37.98 -13.92
N THR A 23 -19.83 -38.97 -14.12
CA THR A 23 -18.52 -39.04 -13.46
C THR A 23 -17.57 -37.97 -13.97
N PHE A 24 -17.55 -37.74 -15.29
CA PHE A 24 -16.76 -36.68 -15.92
C PHE A 24 -17.17 -35.29 -15.44
N LEU A 25 -18.47 -34.97 -15.45
CA LEU A 25 -18.97 -33.68 -14.94
C LEU A 25 -18.61 -33.48 -13.46
N TRP A 26 -18.70 -34.52 -12.65
CA TRP A 26 -18.35 -34.47 -11.24
C TRP A 26 -16.86 -34.20 -10.99
N GLU A 27 -15.97 -34.81 -11.79
CA GLU A 27 -14.52 -34.56 -11.71
C GLU A 27 -14.16 -33.12 -12.09
N TRP A 28 -14.82 -32.57 -13.12
CA TRP A 28 -14.67 -31.16 -13.50
C TRP A 28 -15.16 -30.21 -12.42
N ILE A 29 -16.36 -30.45 -11.86
CA ILE A 29 -16.91 -29.65 -10.75
C ILE A 29 -15.96 -29.69 -9.55
N ARG A 30 -15.46 -30.87 -9.17
CA ARG A 30 -14.51 -31.01 -8.07
C ARG A 30 -13.25 -30.18 -8.32
N SER A 31 -12.71 -30.21 -9.53
CA SER A 31 -11.51 -29.45 -9.90
C SER A 31 -11.76 -27.94 -9.84
N VAL A 32 -12.90 -27.48 -10.33
CA VAL A 32 -13.31 -26.06 -10.24
C VAL A 32 -13.48 -25.64 -8.78
N VAL A 33 -14.11 -26.45 -7.94
CA VAL A 33 -14.26 -26.16 -6.50
C VAL A 33 -12.91 -26.07 -5.80
N VAL A 34 -11.99 -27.00 -6.08
CA VAL A 34 -10.63 -26.95 -5.51
C VAL A 34 -9.88 -25.71 -6.00
N ALA A 35 -9.98 -25.36 -7.28
CA ALA A 35 -9.35 -24.16 -7.83
C ALA A 35 -9.92 -22.88 -7.22
N LEU A 36 -11.24 -22.79 -7.04
CA LEU A 36 -11.90 -21.68 -6.36
C LEU A 36 -11.49 -21.59 -4.89
N ALA A 37 -11.48 -22.71 -4.17
CA ALA A 37 -11.03 -22.75 -2.78
C ALA A 37 -9.59 -22.26 -2.65
N LEU A 38 -8.69 -22.75 -3.51
CA LEU A 38 -7.30 -22.29 -3.54
C LEU A 38 -7.20 -20.80 -3.90
N PHE A 39 -7.98 -20.33 -4.89
CA PHE A 39 -8.03 -18.91 -5.25
C PHE A 39 -8.47 -18.04 -4.07
N PHE A 40 -9.52 -18.43 -3.33
CA PHE A 40 -9.96 -17.69 -2.16
C PHE A 40 -8.93 -17.71 -1.03
N VAL A 41 -8.22 -18.82 -0.80
CA VAL A 41 -7.12 -18.90 0.16
C VAL A 41 -5.97 -17.97 -0.26
N ILE A 42 -5.54 -18.03 -1.52
CA ILE A 42 -4.47 -17.16 -2.05
C ILE A 42 -4.88 -15.68 -1.94
N ARG A 43 -6.09 -15.33 -2.37
CA ARG A 43 -6.63 -13.96 -2.32
C ARG A 43 -6.81 -13.46 -0.89
N SER A 44 -7.19 -14.34 0.03
CA SER A 44 -7.38 -14.00 1.44
C SER A 44 -6.05 -13.63 2.10
N PHE A 45 -5.03 -14.48 1.94
CA PHE A 45 -3.82 -14.41 2.77
C PHE A 45 -2.60 -13.82 2.06
N PHE A 46 -2.50 -13.92 0.73
CA PHE A 46 -1.24 -13.66 0.02
C PHE A 46 -1.30 -12.38 -0.80
N VAL A 47 -2.36 -12.20 -1.60
CA VAL A 47 -2.38 -11.19 -2.65
C VAL A 47 -3.67 -10.38 -2.65
N GLU A 48 -3.52 -9.06 -2.68
CA GLU A 48 -4.62 -8.14 -2.95
C GLU A 48 -4.32 -7.26 -4.16
N ALA A 49 -5.35 -6.99 -4.94
CA ALA A 49 -5.27 -6.15 -6.12
C ALA A 49 -5.81 -4.75 -5.81
N PHE A 50 -4.99 -3.73 -6.04
CA PHE A 50 -5.38 -2.33 -5.89
C PHE A 50 -5.25 -1.59 -7.23
N LYS A 51 -6.11 -0.61 -7.45
CA LYS A 51 -5.98 0.36 -8.55
C LYS A 51 -5.46 1.67 -7.97
N ILE A 52 -4.54 2.33 -8.66
CA ILE A 52 -4.03 3.65 -8.31
C ILE A 52 -4.89 4.73 -8.97
N PRO A 53 -5.64 5.53 -8.18
CA PRO A 53 -6.53 6.56 -8.70
C PRO A 53 -5.89 7.96 -8.73
N THR A 54 -4.76 8.19 -8.05
CA THR A 54 -4.15 9.51 -7.88
C THR A 54 -2.65 9.52 -8.15
N GLY A 55 -2.13 10.67 -8.57
CA GLY A 55 -0.74 10.88 -8.97
C GLY A 55 0.26 11.14 -7.83
N SER A 56 -0.14 10.94 -6.57
CA SER A 56 0.72 11.25 -5.40
C SER A 56 2.03 10.45 -5.31
N MET A 57 2.10 9.34 -6.05
CA MET A 57 3.27 8.47 -6.13
C MET A 57 3.92 8.51 -7.52
N GLU A 58 3.60 9.52 -8.35
CA GLU A 58 4.19 9.69 -9.69
C GLU A 58 5.71 9.71 -9.64
N GLY A 59 6.33 9.06 -10.62
CA GLY A 59 7.75 8.68 -10.61
C GLY A 59 7.93 7.20 -10.27
N THR A 60 7.09 6.65 -9.37
CA THR A 60 7.10 5.23 -8.98
C THR A 60 5.82 4.53 -9.42
N LEU A 61 4.66 5.12 -9.13
CA LEU A 61 3.33 4.62 -9.48
C LEU A 61 2.56 5.68 -10.24
N LEU A 62 1.91 5.28 -11.33
CA LEU A 62 1.15 6.16 -12.20
C LEU A 62 -0.35 5.94 -12.00
N VAL A 63 -1.13 6.99 -12.25
CA VAL A 63 -2.59 6.87 -12.30
C VAL A 63 -2.98 5.84 -13.35
N GLY A 64 -3.84 4.90 -12.98
CA GLY A 64 -4.27 3.79 -13.83
C GLY A 64 -3.45 2.51 -13.68
N ASP A 65 -2.40 2.50 -12.83
CA ASP A 65 -1.72 1.26 -12.47
C ASP A 65 -2.59 0.36 -11.58
N PHE A 66 -2.45 -0.94 -11.79
CA PHE A 66 -3.00 -1.98 -10.93
C PHE A 66 -1.87 -2.78 -10.32
N LEU A 67 -1.90 -2.85 -8.99
CA LEU A 67 -0.82 -3.40 -8.18
C LEU A 67 -1.24 -4.75 -7.59
N LEU A 68 -0.31 -5.71 -7.58
CA LEU A 68 -0.40 -6.85 -6.68
C LEU A 68 0.35 -6.52 -5.40
N VAL A 69 -0.33 -6.61 -4.27
CA VAL A 69 0.19 -6.28 -2.95
C VAL A 69 0.40 -7.56 -2.15
N ASN A 70 1.58 -7.71 -1.55
CA ASN A 70 1.90 -8.79 -0.64
C ASN A 70 1.47 -8.43 0.78
N LYS A 71 0.50 -9.18 1.30
CA LYS A 71 -0.02 -9.02 2.66
C LYS A 71 0.82 -9.71 3.73
N LEU A 72 1.55 -10.75 3.37
CA LEU A 72 2.27 -11.58 4.34
C LEU A 72 3.49 -10.87 4.94
N VAL A 73 4.10 -9.93 4.20
CA VAL A 73 5.33 -9.26 4.65
C VAL A 73 5.11 -8.59 6.02
N TYR A 74 3.96 -7.92 6.20
CA TYR A 74 3.65 -7.15 7.41
C TYR A 74 2.56 -7.77 8.29
N GLY A 75 2.26 -9.05 8.08
CA GLY A 75 1.25 -9.79 8.84
C GLY A 75 -0.14 -9.65 8.23
N ALA A 76 -0.56 -10.67 7.47
CA ALA A 76 -1.88 -10.70 6.85
C ALA A 76 -2.98 -10.83 7.91
N GLU A 77 -4.06 -10.08 7.76
CA GLU A 77 -5.25 -10.21 8.61
C GLU A 77 -6.07 -11.43 8.19
N ILE A 78 -6.39 -12.30 9.15
CA ILE A 78 -7.26 -13.44 8.92
C ILE A 78 -8.69 -12.92 8.72
N PRO A 79 -9.35 -13.26 7.60
CA PRO A 79 -10.73 -12.83 7.35
C PRO A 79 -11.65 -13.21 8.51
N PHE A 80 -12.61 -12.36 8.80
CA PHE A 80 -13.66 -12.57 9.81
C PHE A 80 -13.21 -12.63 11.28
N THR A 81 -11.91 -12.68 11.56
CA THR A 81 -11.41 -12.77 12.95
C THR A 81 -10.66 -11.52 13.41
N GLY A 82 -10.18 -10.67 12.49
CA GLY A 82 -9.43 -9.45 12.82
C GLY A 82 -8.01 -9.71 13.35
N VAL A 83 -7.59 -10.97 13.46
CA VAL A 83 -6.27 -11.35 13.96
C VAL A 83 -5.24 -11.23 12.85
N LYS A 84 -4.13 -10.53 13.10
CA LYS A 84 -2.98 -10.50 12.20
C LYS A 84 -2.09 -11.73 12.41
N LEU A 85 -1.71 -12.38 11.32
CA LEU A 85 -0.65 -13.37 11.32
C LEU A 85 0.70 -12.72 11.67
N PRO A 86 1.67 -13.49 12.18
CA PRO A 86 3.02 -12.98 12.40
C PRO A 86 3.59 -12.35 11.14
N ALA A 87 4.11 -11.12 11.27
CA ALA A 87 4.79 -10.44 10.18
C ALA A 87 6.12 -11.14 9.86
N LEU A 88 6.42 -11.30 8.57
CA LEU A 88 7.72 -11.84 8.13
C LEU A 88 8.84 -10.83 8.33
N ARG A 89 8.51 -9.54 8.28
CA ARG A 89 9.45 -8.42 8.32
C ARG A 89 8.74 -7.18 8.85
N THR A 90 9.46 -6.29 9.53
CA THR A 90 8.97 -4.95 9.86
C THR A 90 9.13 -3.98 8.67
N PRO A 91 8.18 -3.06 8.45
CA PRO A 91 8.34 -1.99 7.47
C PRO A 91 9.65 -1.23 7.69
N ALA A 92 10.38 -1.04 6.60
CA ALA A 92 11.68 -0.41 6.58
C ALA A 92 11.61 0.93 5.84
N ARG A 93 12.60 1.78 6.09
CA ARG A 93 12.73 3.06 5.38
C ARG A 93 12.86 2.80 3.89
N GLY A 94 12.14 3.57 3.10
CA GLY A 94 12.10 3.46 1.65
C GLY A 94 11.04 2.51 1.14
N ASP A 95 10.42 1.67 1.98
CA ASP A 95 9.33 0.82 1.51
C ASP A 95 8.15 1.66 1.03
N VAL A 96 7.64 1.33 -0.16
CA VAL A 96 6.29 1.71 -0.56
C VAL A 96 5.31 0.78 0.15
N VAL A 97 4.32 1.34 0.83
CA VAL A 97 3.35 0.59 1.63
C VAL A 97 1.92 0.98 1.29
N VAL A 98 1.04 -0.01 1.32
CA VAL A 98 -0.41 0.20 1.36
C VAL A 98 -0.86 0.17 2.81
N PHE A 99 -1.61 1.18 3.23
CA PHE A 99 -2.12 1.31 4.58
C PHE A 99 -3.52 1.92 4.58
N GLN A 100 -4.28 1.68 5.64
CA GLN A 100 -5.54 2.37 5.87
C GLN A 100 -5.27 3.80 6.35
N TRP A 101 -5.95 4.77 5.74
CA TRP A 101 -5.78 6.17 6.12
C TRP A 101 -6.21 6.39 7.58
N PRO A 102 -5.39 7.01 8.44
CA PRO A 102 -5.73 7.14 9.86
C PRO A 102 -7.00 7.94 10.15
N VAL A 103 -7.34 8.90 9.29
CA VAL A 103 -8.55 9.75 9.44
C VAL A 103 -9.82 8.99 9.06
N ASP A 104 -9.78 8.22 7.97
CA ASP A 104 -10.91 7.41 7.48
C ASP A 104 -10.40 6.05 7.02
N LYS A 105 -10.51 5.06 7.91
CA LYS A 105 -10.01 3.69 7.72
C LYS A 105 -10.74 2.91 6.61
N SER A 106 -11.81 3.46 6.04
CA SER A 106 -12.47 2.87 4.85
C SER A 106 -11.64 3.07 3.57
N LYS A 107 -10.67 4.00 3.59
CA LYS A 107 -9.82 4.32 2.45
C LYS A 107 -8.41 3.77 2.63
N ASN A 108 -7.86 3.23 1.54
CA ASN A 108 -6.48 2.79 1.48
C ASN A 108 -5.62 3.80 0.72
N PHE A 109 -4.43 4.04 1.23
CA PHE A 109 -3.45 4.95 0.64
C PHE A 109 -2.16 4.18 0.34
N VAL A 110 -1.44 4.65 -0.67
CA VAL A 110 -0.10 4.16 -1.01
C VAL A 110 0.87 5.32 -0.85
N LYS A 111 1.88 5.14 -0.01
CA LYS A 111 2.94 6.13 0.28
C LYS A 111 4.26 5.42 0.57
N ARG A 112 5.35 6.17 0.55
CA ARG A 112 6.68 5.68 0.91
C ARG A 112 7.02 6.02 2.35
N ILE A 113 7.53 5.05 3.10
CA ILE A 113 8.04 5.27 4.46
C ILE A 113 9.34 6.05 4.40
N VAL A 114 9.36 7.23 5.01
CA VAL A 114 10.57 8.06 5.10
C VAL A 114 11.10 8.19 6.54
N GLY A 115 10.24 7.97 7.55
CA GLY A 115 10.60 7.93 8.96
C GLY A 115 10.14 6.65 9.65
N LEU A 116 11.04 6.08 10.44
CA LEU A 116 10.81 4.94 11.32
C LEU A 116 10.71 5.42 12.78
N PRO A 117 10.17 4.59 13.70
CA PRO A 117 10.19 4.88 15.13
C PRO A 117 11.54 5.40 15.64
N GLY A 118 11.50 6.50 16.38
CA GLY A 118 12.68 7.15 16.96
C GLY A 118 13.45 8.06 16.01
N ASP A 119 13.11 8.11 14.72
CA ASP A 119 13.73 9.08 13.81
C ASP A 119 13.27 10.50 14.10
N THR A 120 14.18 11.46 13.92
CA THR A 120 13.88 12.88 13.84
C THR A 120 13.81 13.31 12.38
N LEU A 121 12.69 13.89 11.96
CA LEU A 121 12.46 14.35 10.59
C LEU A 121 12.25 15.84 10.51
N GLU A 122 12.85 16.47 9.51
CA GLU A 122 12.71 17.87 9.20
C GLU A 122 12.64 18.03 7.68
N MET A 123 11.93 19.03 7.18
CA MET A 123 11.94 19.41 5.78
C MET A 123 12.51 20.82 5.67
N ARG A 124 13.47 21.01 4.77
CA ARG A 124 14.10 22.30 4.49
C ARG A 124 14.01 22.57 3.00
N GLN A 125 13.25 23.60 2.61
CA GLN A 125 13.05 23.98 1.21
C GLN A 125 12.63 22.79 0.32
N GLY A 126 11.80 21.88 0.86
CA GLY A 126 11.29 20.70 0.15
C GLY A 126 12.23 19.49 0.16
N GLY A 127 13.45 19.63 0.71
CA GLY A 127 14.37 18.52 0.93
C GLY A 127 14.21 17.90 2.32
N LEU A 128 14.10 16.57 2.37
CA LEU A 128 13.97 15.84 3.62
C LEU A 128 15.33 15.74 4.33
N VAL A 129 15.34 16.05 5.62
CA VAL A 129 16.46 15.87 6.55
C VAL A 129 16.01 14.86 7.61
N ARG A 130 16.80 13.82 7.83
CA ARG A 130 16.53 12.76 8.82
C ARG A 130 17.70 12.62 9.76
N ASN A 131 17.44 12.67 11.06
CA ASN A 131 18.45 12.61 12.13
C ASN A 131 19.60 13.63 11.87
N GLY A 132 19.23 14.84 11.45
CA GLY A 132 20.15 15.93 11.11
C GLY A 132 20.91 15.77 9.78
N ARG A 133 20.68 14.70 9.02
CA ARG A 133 21.36 14.44 7.74
C ARG A 133 20.41 14.61 6.56
N PRO A 134 20.74 15.45 5.55
CA PRO A 134 19.96 15.53 4.31
C PRO A 134 19.84 14.16 3.64
N GLN A 135 18.64 13.83 3.17
CA GLN A 135 18.37 12.58 2.46
C GLN A 135 18.45 12.81 0.96
N ARG A 136 19.05 11.84 0.24
CA ARG A 136 19.05 11.83 -1.23
C ARG A 136 17.92 10.92 -1.71
N GLU A 137 16.91 11.52 -2.32
CA GLU A 137 15.67 10.83 -2.71
C GLU A 137 15.50 10.87 -4.23
N SER A 138 16.13 9.95 -4.96
CA SER A 138 16.10 9.95 -6.44
C SER A 138 14.73 9.64 -7.04
N TYR A 139 13.80 9.11 -6.25
CA TYR A 139 12.42 8.82 -6.63
C TYR A 139 11.48 10.03 -6.50
N VAL A 140 11.95 11.12 -5.87
CA VAL A 140 11.10 12.29 -5.61
C VAL A 140 10.93 13.12 -6.88
N SER A 141 9.68 13.49 -7.13
CA SER A 141 9.29 14.42 -8.19
C SER A 141 8.66 15.68 -7.61
N HIS A 142 8.99 16.83 -8.21
CA HIS A 142 8.42 18.14 -7.92
C HIS A 142 7.73 18.67 -9.17
N THR A 143 6.53 18.15 -9.46
CA THR A 143 5.79 18.50 -10.68
C THR A 143 5.09 19.85 -10.57
N ALA A 144 4.91 20.38 -9.36
CA ALA A 144 4.24 21.64 -9.11
C ALA A 144 4.95 22.39 -7.97
N PRO A 145 6.22 22.82 -8.19
CA PRO A 145 7.05 23.45 -7.15
C PRO A 145 6.60 24.88 -6.83
N GLY A 146 5.36 25.25 -7.20
CA GLY A 146 4.73 26.54 -6.89
C GLY A 146 4.64 26.79 -5.38
N SER A 147 3.89 27.81 -4.99
CA SER A 147 3.86 28.36 -3.63
C SER A 147 3.91 27.31 -2.53
N ASP A 148 4.84 27.50 -1.59
CA ASP A 148 4.93 26.68 -0.38
C ASP A 148 3.70 26.94 0.50
N VAL A 149 2.74 26.02 0.46
CA VAL A 149 1.46 26.17 1.15
C VAL A 149 1.66 25.90 2.63
N SER A 150 1.12 26.78 3.47
CA SER A 150 0.89 26.52 4.90
C SER A 150 -0.58 26.20 5.07
N ASP A 151 -0.87 25.12 5.78
CA ASP A 151 -2.24 24.64 6.05
C ASP A 151 -2.42 24.47 7.57
N GLU A 152 -3.63 24.72 8.09
CA GLU A 152 -3.96 24.49 9.50
C GLU A 152 -3.85 23.00 9.86
N GLU A 153 -4.03 22.11 8.89
CA GLU A 153 -3.81 20.68 9.06
C GLU A 153 -2.38 20.37 9.52
N PHE A 154 -1.39 21.25 9.32
CA PHE A 154 -0.02 21.02 9.80
C PHE A 154 0.18 21.29 11.29
N ASN A 155 -0.80 21.88 11.99
CA ASN A 155 -0.66 22.28 13.39
C ASN A 155 -0.47 21.10 14.35
N TRP A 156 -0.88 19.87 13.97
CA TRP A 156 -0.64 18.66 14.79
C TRP A 156 0.86 18.47 15.10
N GLN A 157 1.74 19.00 14.24
CA GLN A 157 3.18 18.87 14.36
C GLN A 157 3.73 19.51 15.63
N LEU A 158 3.05 20.53 16.17
CA LEU A 158 3.45 21.24 17.39
C LEU A 158 3.62 20.28 18.58
N ASP A 159 2.80 19.24 18.66
CA ASP A 159 2.83 18.23 19.73
C ASP A 159 4.05 17.29 19.65
N TYR A 160 4.73 17.25 18.50
CA TYR A 160 5.83 16.33 18.20
C TYR A 160 7.15 17.03 17.87
N LEU A 161 7.17 18.37 18.01
CA LEU A 161 8.39 19.13 17.86
C LEU A 161 9.44 18.67 18.86
N LEU A 162 10.67 18.49 18.38
CA LEU A 162 11.82 18.29 19.25
C LEU A 162 12.11 19.62 19.95
N SER A 163 11.41 19.90 21.06
CA SER A 163 11.77 21.02 21.92
C SER A 163 13.17 20.75 22.46
N SER A 164 14.05 21.75 22.33
CA SER A 164 15.46 21.68 22.77
C SER A 164 15.66 21.41 24.28
N SER A 165 14.58 21.18 25.03
CA SER A 165 14.56 20.76 26.43
C SER A 165 13.96 19.35 26.61
N ALA A 166 14.87 18.36 26.64
CA ALA A 166 14.75 16.99 27.16
C ALA A 166 14.15 15.88 26.25
N PRO A 167 14.90 14.78 26.01
CA PRO A 167 14.42 13.57 25.37
C PRO A 167 13.66 12.67 26.36
N HIS A 168 12.70 11.90 25.84
CA HIS A 168 11.95 10.82 26.51
C HIS A 168 10.81 11.21 27.46
N LYS A 169 9.71 11.69 26.86
CA LYS A 169 8.35 11.11 26.94
C LYS A 169 7.43 12.12 26.27
N ALA A 170 6.85 11.75 25.14
CA ALA A 170 5.72 12.48 24.55
C ALA A 170 4.57 12.45 25.57
N THR A 171 4.59 13.40 26.49
CA THR A 171 3.53 13.71 27.43
C THR A 171 2.87 14.94 26.82
N PRO A 172 1.54 14.95 26.61
CA PRO A 172 0.87 16.13 26.05
C PRO A 172 1.29 17.37 26.84
N LEU A 173 1.81 18.38 26.15
CA LEU A 173 2.20 19.65 26.74
C LEU A 173 1.00 20.21 27.51
N SER A 174 1.22 20.67 28.74
CA SER A 174 0.14 21.34 29.48
C SER A 174 -0.28 22.62 28.74
N SER A 175 -1.54 23.02 28.84
CA SER A 175 -2.06 24.23 28.17
C SER A 175 -1.24 25.50 28.46
N VAL A 176 -0.53 25.53 29.59
CA VAL A 176 0.38 26.61 29.98
C VAL A 176 1.72 26.56 29.20
N GLN A 177 2.24 25.38 28.90
CA GLN A 177 3.44 25.21 28.07
C GLN A 177 3.14 25.49 26.60
N VAL A 178 1.94 25.14 26.12
CA VAL A 178 1.43 25.52 24.79
C VAL A 178 1.43 27.04 24.64
N ALA A 179 0.88 27.77 25.62
CA ALA A 179 0.86 29.24 25.62
C ALA A 179 2.26 29.89 25.67
N SER A 180 3.25 29.19 26.21
CA SER A 180 4.64 29.68 26.30
C SER A 180 5.45 29.44 25.02
N LEU A 181 5.10 28.40 24.25
CA LEU A 181 5.70 28.08 22.95
C LEU A 181 5.18 28.99 21.83
N GLU A 182 3.97 29.54 21.97
CA GLU A 182 3.44 30.60 21.08
C GLU A 182 4.29 31.89 21.06
N ALA A 183 5.16 32.09 22.05
CA ALA A 183 6.02 33.26 22.21
C ALA A 183 7.45 33.11 21.66
N SER A 184 7.87 31.91 21.24
CA SER A 184 9.08 31.69 20.42
C SER A 184 8.79 32.11 18.97
N PRO A 185 9.79 32.39 18.08
CA PRO A 185 9.51 32.72 16.68
C PRO A 185 8.61 31.62 16.11
N ARG A 186 7.33 31.95 15.95
CA ARG A 186 6.24 30.97 15.89
C ARG A 186 6.56 29.94 14.83
N TYR A 187 6.60 28.68 15.24
CA TYR A 187 6.69 27.57 14.32
C TYR A 187 5.45 27.60 13.42
N HIS A 188 5.65 27.98 12.16
CA HIS A 188 4.61 27.99 11.13
C HIS A 188 5.02 26.98 10.07
N PRO A 189 4.59 25.71 10.21
CA PRO A 189 4.96 24.68 9.26
C PRO A 189 4.31 24.97 7.91
N SER A 190 5.07 24.74 6.85
CA SER A 190 4.57 24.72 5.48
C SER A 190 4.81 23.35 4.87
N ARG A 191 4.37 23.13 3.62
CA ARG A 191 4.58 21.89 2.89
C ARG A 191 6.08 21.55 2.77
N ASN A 192 6.90 22.58 2.57
CA ASN A 192 8.33 22.47 2.27
C ASN A 192 9.25 22.83 3.44
N ASN A 193 8.73 23.37 4.54
CA ASN A 193 9.52 23.77 5.72
C ASN A 193 8.80 23.40 7.02
N TRP A 194 9.31 22.38 7.72
CA TRP A 194 8.72 21.87 8.97
C TRP A 194 9.71 21.01 9.75
N GLY A 195 9.41 20.75 11.01
CA GLY A 195 10.21 19.97 11.95
C GLY A 195 11.30 20.78 12.64
N PRO A 196 12.22 20.11 13.37
CA PRO A 196 12.33 18.66 13.50
C PRO A 196 11.21 18.01 14.35
N LEU A 197 10.65 16.90 13.87
CA LEU A 197 9.63 16.08 14.51
C LEU A 197 10.19 14.71 14.90
N ILE A 198 9.87 14.19 16.09
CA ILE A 198 10.20 12.81 16.45
C ILE A 198 9.07 11.85 16.03
N VAL A 199 9.44 10.75 15.36
CA VAL A 199 8.51 9.68 15.01
C VAL A 199 8.26 8.80 16.25
N PRO A 200 7.02 8.68 16.74
CA PRO A 200 6.71 7.88 17.91
C PRO A 200 6.96 6.39 17.70
N GLU A 201 7.09 5.64 18.80
CA GLU A 201 7.14 4.19 18.77
C GLU A 201 5.89 3.59 18.09
N GLY A 202 6.10 2.50 17.33
CA GLY A 202 5.02 1.81 16.60
C GLY A 202 4.36 2.63 15.48
N ASN A 203 4.97 3.76 15.09
CA ASN A 203 4.45 4.65 14.07
C ASN A 203 5.48 4.92 12.97
N TYR A 204 4.99 5.23 11.77
CA TYR A 204 5.79 5.57 10.60
C TYR A 204 5.41 6.95 10.08
N PHE A 205 6.37 7.68 9.52
CA PHE A 205 6.10 8.90 8.77
C PHE A 205 6.22 8.59 7.27
N VAL A 206 5.15 8.85 6.52
CA VAL A 206 5.07 8.49 5.10
C VAL A 206 4.88 9.72 4.22
N LEU A 207 5.53 9.73 3.06
CA LEU A 207 5.42 10.80 2.07
C LEU A 207 5.06 10.22 0.69
N GLY A 208 4.42 11.04 -0.13
CA GLY A 208 4.29 10.75 -1.56
C GLY A 208 5.60 11.02 -2.29
N ASP A 209 5.83 10.27 -3.36
CA ASP A 209 6.97 10.49 -4.25
C ASP A 209 6.78 11.77 -5.09
N ASN A 210 5.53 12.10 -5.47
CA ASN A 210 5.18 13.43 -5.97
C ASN A 210 4.94 14.38 -4.79
N ARG A 211 6.00 15.07 -4.36
CA ARG A 211 6.02 15.84 -3.11
C ARG A 211 5.09 17.03 -3.11
N ASP A 212 4.85 17.59 -4.28
CA ASP A 212 4.03 18.79 -4.42
C ASP A 212 2.54 18.45 -4.50
N ASN A 213 2.19 17.23 -4.92
CA ASN A 213 0.82 16.77 -5.14
C ASN A 213 0.49 15.50 -4.35
N SER A 214 0.73 15.54 -3.03
CA SER A 214 0.52 14.38 -2.16
C SER A 214 -0.09 14.77 -0.82
N LEU A 215 -1.27 14.21 -0.53
CA LEU A 215 -1.87 14.18 0.80
C LEU A 215 -1.25 13.01 1.59
N ASP A 216 -0.36 13.33 2.52
CA ASP A 216 0.48 12.39 3.28
C ASP A 216 0.72 12.84 4.72
N SER A 217 1.70 12.26 5.43
CA SER A 217 1.89 12.47 6.87
C SER A 217 2.09 13.93 7.27
N ARG A 218 2.45 14.83 6.33
CA ARG A 218 2.49 16.28 6.60
C ARG A 218 1.14 16.81 7.10
N TYR A 219 0.04 16.30 6.54
CA TYR A 219 -1.33 16.77 6.77
C TYR A 219 -2.04 16.07 7.94
N TRP A 220 -1.83 14.75 8.11
CA TRP A 220 -2.59 13.96 9.09
C TRP A 220 -1.73 13.22 10.12
N GLY A 221 -0.41 13.39 10.10
CA GLY A 221 0.48 12.80 11.09
C GLY A 221 0.95 11.40 10.74
N PHE A 222 1.23 10.61 11.77
CA PHE A 222 1.90 9.31 11.62
C PHE A 222 0.95 8.16 11.28
N VAL A 223 1.50 7.12 10.66
CA VAL A 223 0.80 5.84 10.40
C VAL A 223 1.18 4.85 11.48
N ALA A 224 0.22 4.40 12.28
CA ALA A 224 0.44 3.28 13.19
C ALA A 224 0.71 1.99 12.40
N ASP A 225 1.63 1.14 12.90
CA ASP A 225 1.97 -0.15 12.30
C ASP A 225 0.74 -1.06 12.07
N SER A 226 -0.24 -0.96 12.97
CA SER A 226 -1.51 -1.68 12.86
C SER A 226 -2.31 -1.33 11.59
N LEU A 227 -2.12 -0.15 11.01
CA LEU A 227 -2.82 0.30 9.79
C LEU A 227 -2.14 -0.16 8.50
N VAL A 228 -0.90 -0.65 8.57
CA VAL A 228 -0.18 -1.17 7.40
C VAL A 228 -0.83 -2.48 6.92
N ARG A 229 -1.12 -2.55 5.62
CA ARG A 229 -1.84 -3.64 4.96
C ARG A 229 -0.97 -4.51 4.08
N GLY A 230 0.11 -3.97 3.51
CA GLY A 230 1.04 -4.75 2.70
C GLY A 230 2.01 -3.90 1.90
N GLN A 231 2.89 -4.59 1.18
CA GLN A 231 3.86 -3.99 0.26
C GLN A 231 3.43 -4.25 -1.19
N PRO A 232 3.24 -3.20 -2.02
CA PRO A 232 3.11 -3.38 -3.45
C PRO A 232 4.33 -4.10 -4.03
N LEU A 233 4.11 -5.17 -4.80
CA LEU A 233 5.18 -5.95 -5.42
C LEU A 233 5.41 -5.54 -6.87
N VAL A 234 4.33 -5.60 -7.66
CA VAL A 234 4.42 -5.53 -9.12
C VAL A 234 3.18 -4.85 -9.70
N VAL A 235 3.39 -4.10 -10.78
CA VAL A 235 2.32 -3.59 -11.63
C VAL A 235 1.92 -4.69 -12.61
N TYR A 236 0.71 -5.27 -12.45
CA TYR A 236 0.24 -6.36 -13.31
C TYR A 236 -0.66 -5.88 -14.46
N TYR A 237 -1.14 -4.64 -14.39
CA TYR A 237 -1.86 -3.99 -15.47
C TYR A 237 -1.72 -2.48 -15.32
N SER A 238 -1.68 -1.75 -16.42
CA SER A 238 -1.57 -0.29 -16.39
C SER A 238 -2.21 0.29 -17.65
N TYR A 239 -2.97 1.36 -17.47
CA TYR A 239 -3.59 2.08 -18.58
C TYR A 239 -3.53 3.60 -18.35
N ASP A 240 -3.63 4.36 -19.44
CA ASP A 240 -3.65 5.82 -19.41
C ASP A 240 -5.08 6.38 -19.37
N PRO A 241 -5.56 6.91 -18.23
CA PRO A 241 -6.93 7.44 -18.15
C PRO A 241 -7.11 8.75 -18.94
N ASP A 242 -6.05 9.56 -19.09
CA ASP A 242 -6.13 10.92 -19.64
C ASP A 242 -5.85 10.99 -21.16
N GLY A 243 -5.75 9.84 -21.82
CA GLY A 243 -5.49 9.76 -23.26
C GLY A 243 -6.57 10.44 -24.11
N ALA A 244 -6.15 11.22 -25.11
CA ALA A 244 -7.01 12.06 -25.95
C ALA A 244 -7.76 11.32 -27.09
N VAL A 245 -7.67 9.97 -27.19
CA VAL A 245 -8.11 9.21 -28.38
C VAL A 245 -9.19 8.17 -28.05
N LYS A 246 -10.30 8.18 -28.81
CA LYS A 246 -11.60 7.50 -28.54
C LYS A 246 -11.69 5.97 -28.78
N LEU A 247 -10.63 5.26 -29.19
CA LEU A 247 -10.66 3.79 -29.31
C LEU A 247 -9.97 3.16 -28.08
N ASP A 248 -10.78 2.84 -27.06
CA ASP A 248 -10.47 3.17 -25.67
C ASP A 248 -9.82 2.10 -24.76
N TRP A 249 -9.76 0.81 -25.11
CA TRP A 249 -9.40 -0.22 -24.11
C TRP A 249 -8.13 -1.06 -24.42
N LEU A 250 -7.68 -1.16 -25.68
CA LEU A 250 -6.46 -1.92 -26.05
C LEU A 250 -5.22 -1.03 -26.28
N THR A 251 -5.41 0.20 -26.74
CA THR A 251 -4.31 1.10 -27.17
C THR A 251 -3.71 1.92 -26.04
N ARG A 252 -4.47 2.12 -24.95
CA ARG A 252 -4.05 2.90 -23.77
C ARG A 252 -3.29 2.07 -22.74
N VAL A 253 -3.09 0.78 -23.01
CA VAL A 253 -2.33 -0.12 -22.12
C VAL A 253 -0.86 0.27 -22.14
N ARG A 254 -0.32 0.59 -20.97
CA ARG A 254 1.10 0.92 -20.81
C ARG A 254 1.90 -0.38 -20.67
N TRP A 255 2.13 -1.08 -21.79
CA TRP A 255 2.80 -2.40 -21.81
C TRP A 255 4.16 -2.44 -21.10
N LYS A 256 4.91 -1.33 -21.12
CA LYS A 256 6.21 -1.21 -20.43
C LYS A 256 6.11 -1.32 -18.90
N ARG A 257 4.94 -1.01 -18.32
CA ARG A 257 4.67 -1.11 -16.88
C ARG A 257 4.37 -2.54 -16.46
N PHE A 258 3.97 -3.43 -17.37
CA PHE A 258 3.61 -4.79 -17.02
C PHE A 258 4.82 -5.55 -16.47
N GLY A 259 4.69 -6.08 -15.25
CA GLY A 259 5.77 -6.79 -14.58
C GLY A 259 6.80 -5.86 -13.92
N GLU A 260 6.59 -4.54 -13.93
CA GLU A 260 7.49 -3.60 -13.27
C GLU A 260 7.42 -3.79 -11.75
N MET A 261 8.57 -4.10 -11.16
CA MET A 261 8.72 -4.27 -9.72
C MET A 261 8.76 -2.90 -9.04
N ILE A 262 8.04 -2.78 -7.94
CA ILE A 262 7.91 -1.52 -7.20
C ILE A 262 9.04 -1.47 -6.16
N GLN A 263 9.87 -0.42 -6.24
CA GLN A 263 11.00 -0.18 -5.35
C GLN A 263 10.88 1.17 -4.64
#